data_AF-A0A915ER77-F1
#
_entry.id   AF-A0A915ER77-F1
#
_cell.length_a   1.000
_cell.length_b   1.000
_cell.length_c   1.000
_cell.angle_alpha   90.00
_cell.angle_beta   90.00
_cell.angle_gamma   90.00
#
_symmetry.space_group_name_H-M   'P 1'
#
loop_
_entity.id
_entity.type
_entity.pdbx_description
1 polymer ?
#
loop_
_entity_poly.entity_id
_entity_poly.type
_entity_poly.pdbx_seq_one_letter_code
_entity_poly.pdbx_strand_id
1 'polypeptide(L)'
;MFNASLEMYQNVKLEFKSTVFRRKFGTPAQEALGGYGLFEYVFKGKGNLSMLLIGNSHATHIIQDVRTVFYDQYKELTMFAIAMCVPIYTQQDFSRGNSILEQPCSEYDEAVLRLIQYKKPDILFINFYWGLLNPPALNNYTTAQNDQMIADFQFGLDRLSRYTKLIYFGMPHLQFDFFVADELAKRMWQGASIKNKS
;
A
#
# COMPACT_ATOMS: atom_id res chain seq x y z
N MET A 1 -7.85 -30.92 2.18
CA MET A 1 -9.09 -30.45 2.83
C MET A 1 -9.01 -28.93 2.91
N PHE A 2 -9.67 -28.21 2.00
CA PHE A 2 -9.56 -26.75 1.82
C PHE A 2 -10.96 -26.10 1.75
N ASN A 3 -11.79 -26.29 2.78
CA ASN A 3 -13.16 -25.73 2.79
C ASN A 3 -13.39 -24.60 3.82
N ALA A 4 -12.45 -24.30 4.72
CA ALA A 4 -12.68 -23.31 5.78
C ALA A 4 -12.42 -21.85 5.36
N SER A 5 -11.62 -21.59 4.31
CA SER A 5 -11.28 -20.23 3.88
C SER A 5 -12.26 -19.61 2.87
N LEU A 6 -13.13 -20.42 2.26
CA LEU A 6 -14.16 -19.95 1.32
C LEU A 6 -15.40 -19.44 2.09
N GLU A 7 -15.78 -20.11 3.19
CA GLU A 7 -16.88 -19.68 4.05
C GLU A 7 -16.59 -18.36 4.77
N MET A 8 -15.33 -18.05 5.07
CA MET A 8 -14.96 -16.77 5.72
C MET A 8 -15.21 -15.55 4.82
N TYR A 9 -15.24 -15.69 3.49
CA TYR A 9 -15.56 -14.58 2.57
C TYR A 9 -16.99 -14.64 2.02
N GLN A 10 -17.63 -15.83 1.99
CA GLN A 10 -19.03 -15.97 1.57
C GLN A 10 -20.03 -15.71 2.72
N ASN A 11 -19.67 -15.99 3.98
CA ASN A 11 -20.51 -15.71 5.15
C ASN A 11 -20.29 -14.32 5.74
N VAL A 12 -19.26 -13.58 5.31
CA VAL A 12 -19.23 -12.13 5.52
C VAL A 12 -20.12 -11.52 4.46
N LYS A 13 -21.43 -11.57 4.71
CA LYS A 13 -22.34 -10.48 4.32
C LYS A 13 -21.69 -9.20 4.86
N LEU A 14 -20.81 -8.59 4.07
CA LEU A 14 -20.28 -7.27 4.33
C LEU A 14 -21.47 -6.33 4.22
N GLU A 15 -22.21 -6.17 5.33
CA GLU A 15 -23.14 -5.07 5.51
C GLU A 15 -22.31 -3.79 5.54
N PHE A 16 -21.95 -3.32 4.35
CA PHE A 16 -21.31 -2.04 4.11
C PHE A 16 -22.30 -0.92 4.43
N LYS A 17 -22.43 -0.60 5.72
CA LYS A 17 -23.03 0.67 6.17
C LYS A 17 -21.91 1.67 6.36
N SER A 18 -21.90 2.67 5.49
CA SER A 18 -21.03 3.85 5.53
C SER A 18 -21.08 4.51 6.91
N THR A 19 -20.11 4.22 7.75
CA THR A 19 -19.88 4.98 8.98
C THR A 19 -18.39 4.96 9.25
N VAL A 20 -17.79 6.14 9.35
CA VAL A 20 -16.41 6.34 9.79
C VAL A 20 -16.25 5.67 11.15
N PHE A 21 -15.69 4.47 11.17
CA PHE A 21 -15.47 3.72 12.40
C PHE A 21 -13.98 3.66 12.70
N ARG A 22 -13.52 4.58 13.56
CA ARG A 22 -12.48 4.22 14.53
C ARG A 22 -13.12 3.22 15.49
N ARG A 23 -13.14 1.94 15.15
CA ARG A 23 -13.55 0.88 16.06
C ARG A 23 -12.41 -0.13 16.19
N LYS A 24 -11.84 -0.20 17.39
CA LYS A 24 -11.12 -1.38 17.88
C LYS A 24 -12.13 -2.53 17.96
N PHE A 25 -12.24 -3.35 16.91
CA PHE A 25 -12.88 -4.65 17.01
C PHE A 25 -12.16 -5.59 16.06
N GLY A 26 -11.48 -6.59 16.65
CA GLY A 26 -10.90 -7.74 15.96
C GLY A 26 -11.94 -8.36 15.05
N THR A 27 -11.81 -8.13 13.75
CA THR A 27 -12.48 -8.93 12.75
C THR A 27 -11.67 -10.21 12.54
N PRO A 28 -12.26 -11.32 12.08
CA PRO A 28 -11.52 -12.52 11.69
C PRO A 28 -10.41 -12.23 10.67
N ALA A 29 -10.57 -11.18 9.85
CA ALA A 29 -9.52 -10.68 8.97
C ALA A 29 -8.35 -10.06 9.75
N GLN A 30 -8.60 -9.27 10.80
CA GLN A 30 -7.53 -8.73 11.67
C GLN A 30 -6.80 -9.81 12.48
N GLU A 31 -7.50 -10.87 12.87
CA GLU A 31 -6.89 -12.04 13.53
C GLU A 31 -6.06 -12.88 12.56
N ALA A 32 -6.54 -13.08 11.33
CA ALA A 32 -5.78 -13.75 10.26
C ALA A 32 -4.56 -12.94 9.78
N LEU A 33 -4.58 -11.61 9.96
CA LEU A 33 -3.52 -10.67 9.57
C LEU A 33 -2.63 -10.25 10.75
N GLY A 34 -2.57 -11.05 11.83
CA GLY A 34 -1.54 -10.94 12.87
C GLY A 34 -1.54 -9.65 13.70
N GLY A 35 -2.64 -8.90 13.74
CA GLY A 35 -2.73 -7.64 14.50
C GLY A 35 -2.07 -6.43 13.84
N TYR A 36 -1.65 -6.53 12.57
CA TYR A 36 -1.24 -5.37 11.78
C TYR A 36 -2.43 -4.44 11.53
N GLY A 37 -2.19 -3.13 11.53
CA GLY A 37 -3.22 -2.13 11.30
C GLY A 37 -3.82 -2.25 9.90
N LEU A 38 -4.98 -2.91 9.80
CA LEU A 38 -5.79 -2.94 8.58
C LEU A 38 -6.55 -1.62 8.46
N PHE A 39 -6.39 -0.96 7.31
CA PHE A 39 -7.08 0.26 6.96
C PHE A 39 -7.98 0.03 5.76
N GLU A 40 -9.28 0.22 5.97
CA GLU A 40 -10.27 0.16 4.91
C GLU A 40 -11.10 1.44 4.90
N TYR A 41 -11.20 2.08 3.74
CA TYR A 41 -12.09 3.22 3.54
C TYR A 41 -12.90 3.03 2.26
N VAL A 42 -14.16 3.46 2.28
CA VAL A 42 -15.01 3.47 1.09
C VAL A 42 -15.65 4.83 0.97
N PHE A 43 -15.39 5.51 -0.15
CA PHE A 43 -15.97 6.80 -0.49
C PHE A 43 -16.89 6.63 -1.70
N LYS A 44 -18.08 7.22 -1.63
CA LYS A 44 -19.02 7.30 -2.76
C LYS A 44 -18.89 8.66 -3.40
N GLY A 45 -18.89 8.70 -4.73
CA GLY A 45 -18.88 9.95 -5.48
C GLY A 45 -20.06 10.02 -6.46
N LYS A 46 -19.95 10.92 -7.43
CA LYS A 46 -21.01 11.23 -8.42
C LYS A 46 -20.66 10.77 -9.83
N GLY A 47 -19.46 10.22 -10.03
CA GLY A 47 -18.99 9.76 -11.32
C GLY A 47 -19.32 8.30 -11.59
N ASN A 48 -18.70 7.77 -12.65
CA ASN A 48 -19.00 6.44 -13.17
C ASN A 48 -17.86 5.45 -12.95
N LEU A 49 -16.65 5.97 -12.67
CA LEU A 49 -15.42 5.19 -12.52
C LEU A 49 -15.33 4.57 -11.12
N SER A 50 -14.92 3.32 -11.06
CA SER A 50 -14.54 2.65 -9.82
C SER A 50 -13.03 2.75 -9.62
N MET A 51 -12.62 3.12 -8.41
CA MET A 51 -11.22 3.32 -8.05
C MET A 51 -10.88 2.47 -6.83
N LEU A 52 -9.69 1.88 -6.82
CA LEU A 52 -9.15 1.14 -5.69
C LEU A 52 -7.75 1.66 -5.38
N LEU A 53 -7.48 1.97 -4.12
CA LEU A 53 -6.15 2.28 -3.60
C LEU A 53 -5.66 1.15 -2.69
N ILE A 54 -4.52 0.56 -3.03
CA ILE A 54 -3.86 -0.49 -2.23
C ILE A 54 -2.50 -0.03 -1.73
N GLY A 55 -2.05 -0.55 -0.59
CA GLY A 55 -0.78 -0.12 0.00
C GLY A 55 -0.55 -0.50 1.45
N ASN A 56 0.39 0.21 2.08
CA ASN A 56 0.61 0.14 3.53
C ASN A 56 0.10 1.40 4.22
N SER A 57 0.64 1.71 5.40
CA SER A 57 0.34 2.96 6.13
C SER A 57 0.47 4.21 5.24
N HIS A 58 1.30 4.20 4.20
CA HIS A 58 1.43 5.33 3.28
C HIS A 58 0.22 5.57 2.36
N ALA A 59 -0.50 4.52 1.98
CA ALA A 59 -1.75 4.69 1.24
C ALA A 59 -2.77 5.53 2.02
N THR A 60 -2.73 5.45 3.36
CA THR A 60 -3.63 6.24 4.22
C THR A 60 -3.35 7.74 4.16
N HIS A 61 -2.14 8.16 3.77
CA HIS A 61 -1.80 9.57 3.61
C HIS A 61 -2.32 10.15 2.31
N ILE A 62 -2.27 9.38 1.21
CA ILE A 62 -2.63 9.90 -0.12
C ILE A 62 -4.11 9.77 -0.48
N ILE A 63 -4.90 9.01 0.29
CA ILE A 63 -6.31 8.76 -0.06
C ILE A 63 -7.14 10.06 -0.14
N GLN A 64 -6.85 11.05 0.70
CA GLN A 64 -7.51 12.36 0.64
C GLN A 64 -7.06 13.17 -0.58
N ASP A 65 -5.80 13.05 -0.98
CA ASP A 65 -5.28 13.72 -2.18
C ASP A 65 -5.91 13.15 -3.44
N VAL A 66 -6.03 11.81 -3.54
CA VAL A 66 -6.76 11.14 -4.62
C VAL A 66 -8.19 11.65 -4.67
N ARG A 67 -8.88 11.67 -3.53
CA ARG A 67 -10.26 12.18 -3.46
C ARG A 67 -10.37 13.63 -3.93
N THR A 68 -9.42 14.48 -3.52
CA THR A 68 -9.40 15.90 -3.86
C THR A 68 -9.13 16.12 -5.35
N VAL A 69 -8.13 15.46 -5.91
CA VAL A 69 -7.76 15.58 -7.33
C VAL A 69 -8.91 15.16 -8.25
N PHE A 70 -9.63 14.11 -7.88
CA PHE A 70 -10.76 13.62 -8.67
C PHE A 70 -12.09 14.30 -8.35
N TYR A 71 -12.16 15.24 -7.39
CA TYR A 71 -13.37 16.01 -7.04
C TYR A 71 -14.66 15.16 -6.94
N ASP A 72 -14.57 14.00 -6.29
CA ASP A 72 -15.65 13.00 -6.20
C ASP A 72 -16.22 12.55 -7.57
N GLN A 73 -15.50 12.73 -8.69
CA GLN A 73 -15.83 12.26 -10.06
C GLN A 73 -15.54 10.76 -10.26
N TYR A 74 -15.92 9.96 -9.29
CA TYR A 74 -15.89 8.51 -9.31
C TYR A 74 -17.20 7.97 -8.73
N LYS A 75 -17.56 6.74 -9.07
CA LYS A 75 -18.67 6.01 -8.47
C LYS A 75 -18.32 5.59 -7.04
N GLU A 76 -17.14 4.98 -6.90
CA GLU A 76 -16.62 4.47 -5.64
C GLU A 76 -15.11 4.57 -5.64
N LEU A 77 -14.53 5.05 -4.53
CA LEU A 77 -13.12 4.98 -4.22
C LEU A 77 -12.97 4.12 -2.96
N THR A 78 -12.41 2.92 -3.12
CA THR A 78 -12.09 2.03 -1.99
C THR A 78 -10.59 2.13 -1.70
N MET A 79 -10.22 2.12 -0.43
CA MET A 79 -8.84 1.95 0.01
C MET A 79 -8.73 0.67 0.82
N PHE A 80 -7.70 -0.14 0.56
CA PHE A 80 -7.40 -1.35 1.31
C PHE A 80 -5.90 -1.45 1.56
N ALA A 81 -5.48 -1.20 2.80
CA ALA A 81 -4.08 -1.14 3.18
C ALA A 81 -3.79 -1.87 4.48
N ILE A 82 -2.61 -2.47 4.59
CA ILE A 82 -2.13 -3.09 5.84
C ILE A 82 -0.79 -2.46 6.22
N ALA A 83 -0.71 -1.93 7.45
CA ALA A 83 0.54 -1.40 7.98
C ALA A 83 1.69 -2.41 7.78
N MET A 84 2.85 -1.93 7.34
CA MET A 84 4.07 -2.72 7.12
C MET A 84 4.02 -3.76 5.98
N CYS A 85 2.87 -3.97 5.33
CA CYS A 85 2.75 -4.92 4.23
C CYS A 85 2.72 -4.25 2.86
N VAL A 86 3.55 -4.71 1.93
CA VAL A 86 3.52 -4.25 0.54
C VAL A 86 2.49 -5.03 -0.28
N PRO A 87 1.68 -4.36 -1.14
CA PRO A 87 0.57 -4.98 -1.85
C PRO A 87 0.99 -5.63 -3.18
N ILE A 88 2.27 -5.97 -3.32
CA ILE A 88 2.83 -6.56 -4.53
C ILE A 88 3.59 -7.81 -4.12
N TYR A 89 3.33 -8.86 -4.89
CA TYR A 89 4.02 -10.14 -4.77
C TYR A 89 5.53 -9.98 -4.73
N THR A 90 6.14 -10.67 -3.78
CA THR A 90 7.57 -10.97 -3.82
C THR A 90 7.86 -12.34 -3.22
N GLN A 91 8.81 -13.04 -3.85
CA GLN A 91 9.30 -14.35 -3.39
C GLN A 91 10.37 -14.22 -2.31
N GLN A 92 11.11 -13.12 -2.29
CA GLN A 92 12.20 -12.94 -1.36
C GLN A 92 11.70 -12.25 -0.10
N ASP A 93 12.00 -12.89 1.02
CA ASP A 93 11.99 -12.22 2.30
C ASP A 93 13.20 -11.28 2.33
N PHE A 94 12.98 -10.02 1.96
CA PHE A 94 14.04 -9.02 1.87
C PHE A 94 14.53 -8.52 3.23
N SER A 95 14.01 -9.11 4.30
CA SER A 95 14.36 -8.89 5.69
C SER A 95 15.75 -9.41 6.06
N ARG A 96 16.81 -8.70 5.65
CA ARG A 96 18.11 -8.89 6.30
C ARG A 96 18.17 -8.05 7.57
N GLY A 97 17.51 -8.52 8.61
CA GLY A 97 17.57 -7.95 9.96
C GLY A 97 16.69 -8.73 10.92
N ASN A 98 17.11 -8.87 12.18
CA ASN A 98 16.31 -9.48 13.26
C ASN A 98 15.11 -8.60 13.67
N SER A 99 14.45 -7.94 12.72
CA SER A 99 13.27 -7.13 12.98
C SER A 99 12.05 -8.00 12.73
N ILE A 100 11.15 -8.03 13.70
CA ILE A 100 9.89 -8.78 13.67
C ILE A 100 8.91 -8.17 12.62
N LEU A 101 9.32 -7.11 11.91
CA LEU A 101 8.51 -6.26 11.02
C LEU A 101 8.60 -6.65 9.54
N GLU A 102 9.05 -7.87 9.27
CA GLU A 102 9.86 -8.16 8.09
C GLU A 102 9.49 -9.57 7.56
N GLN A 103 8.19 -9.86 7.48
CA GLN A 103 7.69 -11.08 6.84
C GLN A 103 7.01 -10.73 5.51
N PRO A 104 7.17 -11.57 4.47
CA PRO A 104 6.42 -11.41 3.23
C PRO A 104 4.94 -11.59 3.56
N CYS A 105 4.15 -10.53 3.37
CA CYS A 105 2.71 -10.56 3.63
C CYS A 105 1.96 -11.27 2.50
N SER A 106 2.24 -12.56 2.32
CA SER A 106 1.68 -13.39 1.25
C SER A 106 0.15 -13.43 1.31
N GLU A 107 -0.42 -13.42 2.51
CA GLU A 107 -1.85 -13.36 2.76
C GLU A 107 -2.43 -12.01 2.34
N TYR A 108 -1.69 -10.91 2.53
CA TYR A 108 -2.10 -9.59 2.07
C TYR A 108 -2.09 -9.50 0.56
N ASP A 109 -1.03 -10.00 -0.09
CA ASP A 109 -0.91 -10.04 -1.54
C ASP A 109 -2.07 -10.82 -2.19
N GLU A 110 -2.39 -12.00 -1.65
CA GLU A 110 -3.54 -12.80 -2.08
C GLU A 110 -4.88 -12.11 -1.80
N ALA A 111 -5.03 -11.44 -0.64
CA ALA A 111 -6.23 -10.67 -0.33
C ALA A 111 -6.43 -9.50 -1.30
N VAL A 112 -5.36 -8.77 -1.62
CA VAL A 112 -5.35 -7.69 -2.62
C VAL A 112 -5.77 -8.21 -3.98
N LEU A 113 -5.18 -9.34 -4.42
CA LEU A 113 -5.53 -9.94 -5.70
C LEU A 113 -7.02 -10.31 -5.76
N ARG A 114 -7.54 -10.97 -4.73
CA ARG A 114 -8.97 -11.34 -4.65
C ARG A 114 -9.88 -10.12 -4.64
N LEU A 115 -9.50 -9.07 -3.91
CA LEU A 115 -10.26 -7.82 -3.87
C LEU A 115 -10.33 -7.17 -5.26
N ILE A 116 -9.20 -7.12 -5.97
CA ILE A 116 -9.11 -6.59 -7.34
C ILE A 116 -9.94 -7.44 -8.31
N GLN A 117 -9.89 -8.77 -8.20
CA GLN A 117 -10.71 -9.68 -9.03
C GLN A 117 -12.21 -9.50 -8.80
N TYR A 118 -12.61 -9.25 -7.56
CA TYR A 118 -14.00 -9.04 -7.18
C TYR A 118 -14.50 -7.66 -7.62
N LYS A 119 -13.75 -6.60 -7.30
CA LYS A 119 -14.14 -5.20 -7.57
C LYS A 119 -13.97 -4.80 -9.03
N LYS A 120 -12.96 -5.34 -9.72
CA LYS A 120 -12.55 -4.98 -11.09
C LYS A 120 -12.48 -3.46 -11.30
N PRO A 121 -11.65 -2.74 -10.52
CA PRO A 121 -11.62 -1.29 -10.57
C PRO A 121 -11.24 -0.79 -11.97
N ASP A 122 -11.80 0.36 -12.37
CA ASP A 122 -11.35 1.04 -13.58
C ASP A 122 -9.95 1.60 -13.39
N ILE A 123 -9.65 2.10 -12.19
CA ILE A 123 -8.36 2.67 -11.84
C ILE A 123 -7.85 2.04 -10.54
N LEU A 124 -6.64 1.50 -10.58
CA LEU A 124 -5.93 0.98 -9.44
C LEU A 124 -4.78 1.93 -9.07
N PHE A 125 -4.82 2.50 -7.88
CA PHE A 125 -3.70 3.20 -7.27
C PHE A 125 -2.93 2.24 -6.39
N ILE A 126 -1.61 2.24 -6.52
CA ILE A 126 -0.71 1.47 -5.69
C ILE A 126 0.23 2.47 -5.02
N ASN A 127 0.15 2.61 -3.70
CA ASN A 127 1.04 3.49 -2.95
C ASN A 127 1.48 2.81 -1.66
N PHE A 128 2.77 2.59 -1.54
CA PHE A 128 3.34 2.04 -0.33
C PHE A 128 4.78 2.48 -0.19
N TYR A 129 5.25 2.42 1.04
CA TYR A 129 6.66 2.61 1.34
C TYR A 129 7.39 1.27 1.41
N TRP A 130 8.48 1.16 0.67
CA TRP A 130 9.46 0.09 0.84
C TRP A 130 10.29 0.38 2.09
N GLY A 131 9.89 -0.17 3.23
CA GLY A 131 10.64 -0.11 4.50
C GLY A 131 12.10 -0.57 4.41
N LEU A 132 12.45 -1.20 3.29
CA LEU A 132 13.74 -1.82 2.98
C LEU A 132 14.77 -0.86 2.38
N LEU A 133 14.41 0.39 2.06
CA LEU A 133 15.37 1.39 1.58
C LEU A 133 16.14 2.06 2.73
N ASN A 134 16.50 1.29 3.76
CA ASN A 134 17.54 1.74 4.67
C ASN A 134 18.87 1.65 3.89
N PRO A 135 19.58 2.76 3.62
CA PRO A 135 20.75 2.79 2.74
C PRO A 135 21.82 1.69 3.00
N PRO A 136 22.08 1.26 4.25
CA PRO A 136 23.05 0.20 4.51
C PRO A 136 22.65 -1.18 3.95
N ALA A 137 21.35 -1.49 3.86
CA ALA A 137 20.86 -2.77 3.34
C ALA A 137 20.93 -2.82 1.81
N LEU A 138 20.70 -1.68 1.14
CA LEU A 138 20.77 -1.56 -0.32
C LEU A 138 22.17 -1.84 -0.88
N ASN A 139 23.21 -1.45 -0.14
CA ASN A 139 24.60 -1.69 -0.53
C ASN A 139 25.01 -3.18 -0.44
N ASN A 140 24.16 -4.02 0.15
CA ASN A 140 24.44 -5.45 0.36
C ASN A 140 23.63 -6.38 -0.56
N TYR A 141 22.77 -5.85 -1.44
CA TYR A 141 22.12 -6.69 -2.46
C TYR A 141 23.06 -6.95 -3.62
N THR A 142 23.13 -8.20 -4.04
CA THR A 142 23.80 -8.59 -5.28
C THR A 142 22.94 -8.15 -6.48
N THR A 143 23.56 -8.01 -7.66
CA THR A 143 22.84 -7.74 -8.91
C THR A 143 21.69 -8.73 -9.14
N ALA A 144 21.92 -10.02 -8.87
CA ALA A 144 20.90 -11.05 -9.01
C ALA A 144 19.68 -10.85 -8.08
N GLN A 145 19.88 -10.31 -6.88
CA GLN A 145 18.76 -9.99 -5.97
C GLN A 145 17.97 -8.79 -6.46
N ASN A 146 18.64 -7.76 -6.99
CA ASN A 146 17.96 -6.61 -7.61
C ASN A 146 17.16 -7.02 -8.86
N ASP A 147 17.73 -7.89 -9.70
CA ASP A 147 17.05 -8.40 -10.89
C ASP A 147 15.81 -9.22 -10.51
N GLN A 148 15.90 -10.03 -9.46
CA GLN A 148 14.74 -10.76 -8.93
C GLN A 148 13.67 -9.83 -8.35
N MET A 149 14.05 -8.75 -7.65
CA MET A 149 13.10 -7.74 -7.16
C MET A 149 12.30 -7.11 -8.31
N ILE A 150 13.00 -6.74 -9.37
CA ILE A 150 12.38 -6.15 -10.56
C ILE A 150 11.44 -7.18 -11.21
N ALA A 151 11.87 -8.44 -11.33
CA ALA A 151 11.07 -9.52 -11.89
C ALA A 151 9.80 -9.80 -11.07
N ASP A 152 9.92 -9.89 -9.74
CA ASP A 152 8.79 -10.09 -8.82
C ASP A 152 7.78 -8.94 -8.91
N PHE A 153 8.29 -7.71 -8.89
CA PHE A 153 7.47 -6.51 -9.00
C PHE A 153 6.71 -6.48 -10.33
N GLN A 154 7.40 -6.78 -11.42
CA GLN A 154 6.81 -6.84 -12.75
C GLN A 154 5.76 -7.96 -12.87
N PHE A 155 6.06 -9.14 -12.32
CA PHE A 155 5.09 -10.24 -12.22
C PHE A 155 3.84 -9.84 -11.43
N GLY A 156 4.02 -9.15 -10.29
CA GLY A 156 2.93 -8.61 -9.50
C GLY A 156 2.05 -7.66 -10.31
N LEU A 157 2.66 -6.68 -10.98
CA LEU A 157 1.95 -5.74 -11.86
C LEU A 157 1.20 -6.44 -13.00
N ASP A 158 1.83 -7.41 -13.66
CA ASP A 158 1.22 -8.20 -14.74
C ASP A 158 0.03 -9.04 -14.25
N ARG A 159 0.05 -9.47 -12.99
CA ARG A 159 -1.06 -10.19 -12.37
C ARG A 159 -2.23 -9.25 -12.07
N LEU A 160 -1.95 -8.04 -11.56
CA LEU A 160 -2.96 -7.05 -11.24
C LEU A 160 -3.60 -6.43 -12.49
N SER A 161 -2.80 -6.20 -13.54
CA SER A 161 -3.24 -5.56 -14.80
C SER A 161 -4.33 -6.33 -15.55
N ARG A 162 -4.48 -7.64 -15.29
CA ARG A 162 -5.55 -8.47 -15.88
C ARG A 162 -6.96 -8.07 -15.45
N TYR A 163 -7.09 -7.33 -14.35
CA TYR A 163 -8.37 -7.05 -13.69
C TYR A 163 -8.64 -5.55 -13.52
N THR A 164 -7.74 -4.69 -13.99
CA THR A 164 -7.86 -3.23 -13.91
C THR A 164 -7.54 -2.61 -15.27
N LYS A 165 -8.16 -1.48 -15.59
CA LYS A 165 -7.92 -0.81 -16.89
C LYS A 165 -6.70 0.08 -16.84
N LEU A 166 -6.44 0.71 -15.69
CA LEU A 166 -5.34 1.63 -15.49
C LEU A 166 -4.71 1.42 -14.12
N ILE A 167 -3.38 1.45 -14.07
CA ILE A 167 -2.60 1.36 -12.83
C ILE A 167 -1.79 2.64 -12.68
N TYR A 168 -1.98 3.33 -11.56
CA TYR A 168 -1.11 4.40 -11.10
C TYR A 168 -0.25 3.89 -9.97
N PHE A 169 1.06 3.94 -10.17
CA PHE A 169 2.03 3.61 -9.15
C PHE A 169 2.60 4.89 -8.54
N GLY A 170 2.43 5.07 -7.23
CA GLY A 170 3.05 6.17 -6.51
C GLY A 170 4.57 6.00 -6.52
N MET A 171 5.30 7.01 -6.98
CA MET A 171 6.75 6.98 -6.88
C MET A 171 7.17 6.83 -5.41
N PRO A 172 8.23 6.08 -5.11
CA PRO A 172 8.77 6.03 -3.76
C PRO A 172 9.05 7.46 -3.30
N HIS A 173 8.46 7.85 -2.16
CA HIS A 173 8.74 9.15 -1.59
C HIS A 173 10.23 9.24 -1.26
N LEU A 174 10.89 10.28 -1.75
CA LEU A 174 12.22 10.64 -1.28
C LEU A 174 12.11 10.89 0.23
N GLN A 175 12.67 9.97 1.02
CA GLN A 175 12.86 10.22 2.43
C GLN A 175 14.05 11.17 2.56
N PHE A 176 13.75 12.45 2.73
CA PHE A 176 14.67 13.27 3.50
C PHE A 176 14.57 12.75 4.92
N ASP A 177 15.69 12.25 5.44
CA ASP A 177 15.80 11.90 6.85
C ASP A 177 15.19 13.07 7.65
N PHE A 178 14.33 12.77 8.62
CA PHE A 178 13.54 13.78 9.33
C PHE A 178 14.46 14.88 9.90
N PHE A 179 15.68 14.48 10.29
CA PHE A 179 16.76 15.38 10.67
C PHE A 179 17.23 16.32 9.56
N VAL A 180 17.40 15.82 8.33
CA VAL A 180 17.79 16.62 7.16
C VAL A 180 16.67 17.59 6.76
N ALA A 181 15.42 17.13 6.80
CA ALA A 181 14.26 17.98 6.51
C ALA A 181 14.07 19.07 7.58
N ASP A 182 14.20 18.71 8.86
CA ASP A 182 14.12 19.64 10.00
C ASP A 182 15.28 20.64 9.99
N GLU A 183 16.51 20.19 9.73
CA GLU A 183 17.68 21.07 9.61
C GLU A 183 17.58 21.99 8.40
N LEU A 184 17.08 21.50 7.26
CA LEU A 184 16.82 22.32 6.09
C LEU A 184 15.73 23.36 6.37
N ALA A 185 14.63 22.96 7.02
CA ALA A 185 13.55 23.87 7.40
C ALA A 185 14.03 24.94 8.39
N LYS A 186 14.83 24.56 9.39
CA LYS A 186 15.48 25.51 10.33
C LYS A 186 16.36 26.51 9.60
N ARG A 187 17.21 26.04 8.68
CA ARG A 187 18.08 26.91 7.87
C ARG A 187 17.30 27.86 6.97
N MET A 188 16.24 27.38 6.34
CA MET A 188 15.34 28.21 5.53
C MET A 188 14.63 29.27 6.38
N TRP A 189 14.15 28.91 7.57
CA TRP A 189 13.52 29.84 8.52
C TRP A 189 14.51 30.93 9.00
N GLN A 190 15.79 30.58 9.14
CA GLN A 190 16.86 31.50 9.52
C GLN A 190 17.40 32.35 8.36
N GLY A 191 16.80 32.26 7.16
CA GLY A 191 17.23 33.02 5.98
C GLY A 191 18.54 32.55 5.36
N ALA A 192 18.99 31.32 5.67
CA ALA A 192 20.19 30.76 5.05
C ALA A 192 19.95 30.50 3.56
N SER A 193 20.86 30.97 2.70
CA SER A 193 20.76 30.69 1.26
C SER A 193 21.08 29.21 0.97
N ILE A 194 20.24 28.55 0.18
CA ILE A 194 20.42 27.15 -0.28
C ILE A 194 21.46 27.09 -1.43
N LYS A 195 22.55 27.86 -1.33
CA LYS A 195 23.64 27.75 -2.31
C LYS A 195 24.61 26.69 -1.82
N ASN A 196 24.78 25.64 -2.62
CA ASN A 196 25.85 24.65 -2.41
C ASN A 196 27.19 25.39 -2.32
N LYS A 197 27.96 25.10 -1.26
CA LYS A 197 29.40 25.28 -1.35
C LYS A 197 29.90 24.25 -2.36
N SER A 198 30.22 24.72 -3.55
CA SER A 198 31.00 24.02 -4.57
C SER A 198 32.35 23.61 -4.01
#